data_AF-A0A843TB17-F1
#
_entry.id   AF-A0A843TB17-F1
#
_cell.length_a   1.000
_cell.length_b   1.000
_cell.length_c   1.000
_cell.angle_alpha   90.00
_cell.angle_beta   90.00
_cell.angle_gamma   90.00
#
_symmetry.space_group_name_H-M   'P 1'
#
loop_
_entity.id
_entity.type
_entity.pdbx_description
1 polymer ?
#
loop_
_entity_poly.entity_id
_entity_poly.type
_entity_poly.pdbx_seq_one_letter_code
_entity_poly.pdbx_strand_id
1 'polypeptide(L)'
;MMTVSDLNQLPVEEPCAVCGEGMAHRTQRRRAYVYRRRRVMIADDFYRCPTCDETYYAPPQMARAEALAKAALEEQDRLKPKEIRALREKLQLTQFELEDLLGLGRNTVVRWENGQVRPNMAANTLLRLLATEPAARKWLEKWHGTGSAHAA
;
A
#
# COMPACT_ATOMS: atom_id res chain seq x y z
N MET A 1 1.62 17.85 -12.90
CA MET A 1 1.01 16.82 -12.02
C MET A 1 -0.48 16.87 -12.28
N MET A 2 -1.10 15.77 -12.72
CA MET A 2 -2.56 15.71 -12.90
C MET A 2 -3.22 15.69 -11.52
N THR A 3 -4.17 16.59 -11.29
CA THR A 3 -4.81 16.80 -9.99
C THR A 3 -6.15 16.07 -9.91
N VAL A 4 -6.70 15.91 -8.71
CA VAL A 4 -8.07 15.41 -8.53
C VAL A 4 -9.11 16.31 -9.23
N SER A 5 -8.75 17.58 -9.46
CA SER A 5 -9.56 18.54 -10.24
C SER A 5 -9.77 18.07 -11.68
N ASP A 6 -8.75 17.47 -12.29
CA ASP A 6 -8.77 17.08 -13.71
C ASP A 6 -9.72 15.89 -13.95
N LEU A 7 -9.90 15.02 -12.93
CA LEU A 7 -10.87 13.91 -12.97
C LEU A 7 -12.32 14.36 -12.91
N ASN A 8 -12.58 15.47 -12.21
CA ASN A 8 -13.93 16.01 -12.06
C ASN A 8 -14.37 16.83 -13.28
N GLN A 9 -13.40 17.27 -14.10
CA GLN A 9 -13.64 18.00 -15.35
C GLN A 9 -13.85 17.06 -16.56
N LEU A 10 -13.63 15.75 -16.39
CA LEU A 10 -13.90 14.79 -17.44
C LEU A 10 -15.39 14.77 -17.77
N PRO A 11 -15.76 14.76 -19.06
CA PRO A 11 -17.16 14.69 -19.45
C PRO A 11 -17.79 13.37 -18.99
N VAL A 12 -19.12 13.39 -18.81
CA VAL A 12 -19.88 12.18 -18.46
C VAL A 12 -19.96 11.23 -19.66
N GLU A 13 -19.89 11.76 -20.88
CA GLU A 13 -19.87 10.99 -22.12
C GLU A 13 -19.11 11.74 -23.22
N GLU A 14 -18.62 10.99 -24.21
CA GLU A 14 -17.91 11.52 -25.37
C GLU A 14 -18.08 10.61 -26.60
N PRO A 15 -17.90 11.11 -27.83
CA PRO A 15 -17.89 10.28 -29.02
C PRO A 15 -16.84 9.16 -28.90
N CYS A 16 -17.22 7.93 -29.24
CA CYS A 16 -16.34 6.78 -29.12
C CYS A 16 -15.14 6.90 -30.07
N ALA A 17 -13.93 6.94 -29.50
CA ALA A 17 -12.69 7.05 -30.25
C ALA A 17 -12.35 5.84 -31.14
N VAL A 18 -13.11 4.74 -31.04
CA VAL A 18 -12.83 3.48 -31.75
C VAL A 18 -13.84 3.20 -32.86
N CYS A 19 -15.15 3.26 -32.59
CA CYS A 19 -16.15 3.04 -33.64
C CYS A 19 -16.63 4.32 -34.32
N GLY A 20 -16.50 5.49 -33.68
CA GLY A 20 -16.98 6.78 -34.22
C GLY A 20 -18.51 6.94 -34.26
N GLU A 21 -19.28 5.88 -34.03
CA GLU A 21 -20.76 5.90 -34.13
C GLU A 21 -21.45 6.01 -32.76
N GLY A 22 -20.84 5.48 -31.70
CA GLY A 22 -21.42 5.44 -30.37
C GLY A 22 -20.97 6.57 -29.46
N MET A 23 -21.73 6.82 -28.38
CA MET A 23 -21.33 7.68 -27.27
C MET A 23 -20.77 6.83 -26.14
N ALA A 24 -19.48 6.97 -25.84
CA ALA A 24 -18.87 6.29 -24.72
C ALA A 24 -19.20 7.02 -23.42
N HIS A 25 -19.73 6.29 -22.43
CA HIS A 25 -20.12 6.87 -21.15
C HIS A 25 -19.09 6.54 -20.07
N ARG A 26 -18.77 7.55 -19.26
CA ARG A 26 -17.98 7.38 -18.05
C ARG A 26 -18.71 6.45 -17.10
N THR A 27 -18.03 5.38 -16.71
CA THR A 27 -18.57 4.25 -15.98
C THR A 27 -17.69 3.98 -14.76
N GLN A 28 -18.32 3.69 -13.62
CA GLN A 28 -17.61 3.20 -12.44
C GLN A 28 -18.01 1.77 -12.10
N ARG A 29 -17.02 0.86 -12.00
CA ARG A 29 -17.26 -0.54 -11.63
C ARG A 29 -16.07 -1.10 -10.85
N ARG A 30 -16.33 -2.11 -10.00
CA ARG A 30 -15.25 -2.90 -9.41
C ARG A 30 -14.64 -3.81 -10.47
N ARG A 31 -13.41 -3.50 -10.91
CA ARG A 31 -12.68 -4.27 -11.93
C ARG A 31 -11.31 -4.68 -11.40
N ALA A 32 -10.80 -5.74 -11.99
CA ALA A 32 -9.44 -6.16 -11.72
C ALA A 32 -8.46 -5.27 -12.48
N TYR A 33 -7.48 -4.74 -11.76
CA TYR A 33 -6.38 -3.95 -12.30
C TYR A 33 -5.05 -4.64 -11.99
N VAL A 34 -4.11 -4.62 -12.93
CA VAL A 34 -2.79 -5.23 -12.76
C VAL A 34 -1.78 -4.14 -12.44
N TYR A 35 -1.26 -4.16 -11.21
CA TYR A 35 -0.19 -3.26 -10.77
C TYR A 35 1.04 -4.08 -10.35
N ARG A 36 2.20 -3.81 -10.95
CA ARG A 36 3.46 -4.54 -10.70
C ARG A 36 3.30 -6.07 -10.69
N ARG A 37 2.62 -6.62 -11.71
CA ARG A 37 2.31 -8.06 -11.88
C ARG A 37 1.35 -8.67 -10.85
N ARG A 38 0.77 -7.87 -9.95
CA ARG A 38 -0.27 -8.30 -9.00
C ARG A 38 -1.63 -7.79 -9.46
N ARG A 39 -2.65 -8.65 -9.35
CA ARG A 39 -4.03 -8.33 -9.70
C ARG A 39 -4.78 -7.89 -8.45
N VAL A 40 -5.41 -6.72 -8.48
CA VAL A 40 -6.20 -6.17 -7.36
C VAL A 40 -7.53 -5.63 -7.87
N MET A 41 -8.59 -5.77 -7.06
CA MET A 41 -9.90 -5.21 -7.38
C MET A 41 -9.97 -3.76 -6.92
N ILE A 42 -10.18 -2.83 -7.84
CA ILE A 42 -10.33 -1.39 -7.56
C ILE A 42 -11.72 -0.91 -7.99
N ALA A 43 -12.19 0.18 -7.38
CA ALA A 43 -13.34 0.93 -7.90
C ALA A 43 -12.84 1.76 -9.09
N ASP A 44 -12.91 1.15 -10.27
CA ASP A 44 -12.34 1.65 -11.51
C ASP A 44 -13.28 2.66 -12.18
N ASP A 45 -12.71 3.64 -12.87
CA ASP A 45 -13.40 4.75 -13.53
C ASP A 45 -12.86 4.87 -14.96
N PHE A 46 -13.70 4.60 -15.96
CA PHE A 46 -13.29 4.41 -17.35
C PHE A 46 -14.46 4.73 -18.29
N TYR A 47 -14.20 4.92 -19.58
CA TYR A 47 -15.26 5.05 -20.58
C TYR A 47 -15.64 3.68 -21.14
N ARG A 48 -16.94 3.49 -21.39
CA ARG A 48 -17.47 2.32 -22.12
C ARG A 48 -18.46 2.76 -23.18
N CYS A 49 -18.25 2.32 -24.42
CA CYS A 49 -19.19 2.51 -25.51
C CYS A 49 -20.28 1.41 -25.47
N PRO A 50 -21.58 1.76 -25.41
CA PRO A 50 -22.65 0.76 -25.46
C PRO A 50 -22.84 0.17 -26.88
N THR A 51 -22.35 0.84 -27.93
CA THR A 51 -22.51 0.41 -29.33
C THR A 51 -21.52 -0.69 -29.72
N CYS A 52 -20.23 -0.50 -29.43
CA CYS A 52 -19.17 -1.45 -29.81
C CYS A 52 -18.52 -2.18 -28.63
N ASP A 53 -18.97 -1.93 -27.40
CA ASP A 53 -18.44 -2.48 -26.14
C ASP A 53 -16.99 -2.09 -25.79
N GLU A 54 -16.37 -1.20 -26.56
CA GLU A 54 -15.01 -0.76 -26.30
C GLU A 54 -14.88 -0.03 -24.95
N THR A 55 -13.77 -0.29 -24.24
CA THR A 55 -13.45 0.38 -22.97
C THR A 55 -12.08 1.02 -23.00
N TYR A 56 -11.99 2.27 -22.57
CA TYR A 56 -10.72 2.99 -22.57
C TYR A 56 -10.67 4.04 -21.46
N TYR A 57 -9.48 4.61 -21.25
CA TYR A 57 -9.21 5.59 -20.21
C TYR A 57 -8.75 6.91 -20.80
N ALA A 58 -9.23 8.01 -20.24
CA ALA A 58 -8.51 9.27 -20.32
C ALA A 58 -7.25 9.23 -19.43
N PRO A 59 -6.19 10.00 -19.74
CA PRO A 59 -4.97 10.05 -18.92
C PRO A 59 -5.18 10.20 -17.40
N PRO A 60 -6.04 11.12 -16.90
CA PRO A 60 -6.30 11.23 -15.46
C PRO A 60 -6.98 9.99 -14.86
N GLN A 61 -7.86 9.29 -15.61
CA GLN A 61 -8.48 8.04 -15.14
C GLN A 61 -7.44 6.93 -14.97
N MET A 62 -6.49 6.82 -15.92
CA MET A 62 -5.41 5.83 -15.83
C MET A 62 -4.54 6.07 -14.60
N ALA A 63 -4.12 7.32 -14.36
CA ALA A 63 -3.36 7.70 -13.17
C ALA A 63 -4.13 7.40 -11.87
N ARG A 64 -5.45 7.61 -11.85
CA ARG A 64 -6.31 7.26 -10.71
C ARG A 64 -6.35 5.75 -10.49
N ALA A 65 -6.53 4.97 -11.54
CA ALA A 65 -6.60 3.51 -11.46
C ALA A 65 -5.29 2.93 -10.89
N GLU A 66 -4.13 3.43 -11.35
CA GLU A 66 -2.82 3.07 -10.79
C GLU A 66 -2.70 3.44 -9.30
N ALA A 67 -3.10 4.65 -8.91
CA ALA A 67 -3.03 5.10 -7.53
C ALA A 67 -3.93 4.26 -6.61
N LEU A 68 -5.15 3.93 -7.05
CA LEU A 68 -6.06 3.05 -6.33
C LEU A 68 -5.49 1.63 -6.20
N ALA A 69 -4.90 1.09 -7.28
CA ALA A 69 -4.31 -0.23 -7.26
C ALA A 69 -3.10 -0.31 -6.33
N LYS A 70 -2.23 0.71 -6.37
CA LYS A 70 -1.10 0.84 -5.44
C LYS A 70 -1.58 0.89 -3.99
N ALA A 71 -2.52 1.78 -3.66
CA ALA A 71 -3.03 1.92 -2.30
C ALA A 71 -3.71 0.63 -1.81
N ALA A 72 -4.48 -0.05 -2.67
CA ALA A 72 -5.14 -1.31 -2.31
C ALA A 72 -4.13 -2.43 -2.02
N LEU A 73 -3.03 -2.51 -2.78
CA LEU A 73 -1.97 -3.48 -2.51
C LEU A 73 -1.15 -3.12 -1.27
N GLU A 74 -0.81 -1.84 -1.07
CA GLU A 74 -0.14 -1.39 0.16
C GLU A 74 -0.98 -1.70 1.40
N GLU A 75 -2.30 -1.52 1.34
CA GLU A 75 -3.20 -1.88 2.43
C GLU A 75 -3.24 -3.38 2.70
N GLN A 76 -3.20 -4.23 1.66
CA GLN A 76 -3.11 -5.69 1.81
C GLN A 76 -1.78 -6.15 2.42
N ASP A 77 -0.69 -5.44 2.11
CA ASP A 77 0.66 -5.82 2.55
C ASP A 77 1.01 -5.30 3.96
N ARG A 78 0.24 -4.35 4.50
CA ARG A 78 0.43 -3.80 5.84
C ARG A 78 0.17 -4.84 6.93
N LEU A 79 1.15 -4.98 7.82
CA LEU A 79 1.06 -5.79 9.02
C LEU A 79 0.00 -5.21 9.96
N LYS A 80 -0.86 -6.08 10.44
CA LYS A 80 -1.88 -5.81 11.45
C LYS A 80 -1.26 -5.84 12.85
N PRO A 81 -1.89 -5.20 13.85
CA PRO A 81 -1.36 -5.13 15.21
C PRO A 81 -0.96 -6.50 15.81
N LYS A 82 -1.79 -7.53 15.59
CA LYS A 82 -1.50 -8.91 16.03
C LYS A 82 -0.30 -9.55 15.32
N GLU A 83 -0.09 -9.23 14.04
CA GLU A 83 1.04 -9.76 13.27
C GLU A 83 2.35 -9.12 13.71
N ILE A 84 2.34 -7.82 14.00
CA ILE A 84 3.50 -7.10 14.55
C ILE A 84 3.90 -7.70 15.90
N ARG A 85 2.92 -7.91 16.79
CA ARG A 85 3.15 -8.55 18.09
C ARG A 85 3.72 -9.95 17.95
N ALA A 86 3.12 -10.80 17.10
CA ALA A 86 3.59 -12.16 16.87
C ALA A 86 5.03 -12.18 16.31
N LEU A 87 5.36 -11.25 15.41
CA LEU A 87 6.70 -11.11 14.85
C LEU A 87 7.71 -10.72 15.92
N ARG A 88 7.38 -9.72 16.75
CA ARG A 88 8.22 -9.30 17.87
C ARG A 88 8.46 -10.44 18.87
N GLU A 89 7.40 -11.16 19.26
CA GLU A 89 7.48 -12.29 20.18
C GLU A 89 8.32 -13.43 19.60
N LYS A 90 8.22 -13.70 18.29
CA LYS A 90 9.09 -14.66 17.59
C LYS A 90 10.57 -14.25 17.63
N LEU A 91 10.86 -12.95 17.63
CA LEU A 91 12.21 -12.41 17.79
C LEU A 91 12.68 -12.38 19.26
N GLN A 92 11.81 -12.73 20.21
CA GLN A 92 12.07 -12.69 21.66
C GLN A 92 12.48 -11.29 22.14
N LEU A 93 11.82 -10.25 21.62
CA LEU A 93 12.05 -8.87 22.00
C LEU A 93 10.85 -8.30 22.78
N THR A 94 11.12 -7.42 23.73
CA THR A 94 10.12 -6.51 24.29
C THR A 94 9.77 -5.42 23.29
N GLN A 95 8.67 -4.69 23.51
CA GLN A 95 8.28 -3.57 22.64
C GLN A 95 9.37 -2.50 22.60
N PHE A 96 10.01 -2.22 23.75
CA PHE A 96 11.11 -1.27 23.86
C PHE A 96 12.36 -1.73 23.11
N GLU A 97 12.76 -2.99 23.24
CA GLU A 97 13.93 -3.51 22.51
C GLU A 97 13.70 -3.50 21.00
N LEU A 98 12.47 -3.75 20.53
CA LEU A 98 12.15 -3.61 19.12
C LEU A 98 12.18 -2.15 18.65
N GLU A 99 11.75 -1.20 19.49
CA GLU A 99 11.87 0.23 19.21
C GLU A 99 13.34 0.63 19.07
N ASP A 100 14.18 0.22 20.02
CA ASP A 100 15.61 0.51 20.05
C ASP A 100 16.34 -0.12 18.84
N LEU A 101 16.08 -1.41 18.56
CA LEU A 101 16.64 -2.12 17.41
C LEU A 101 16.30 -1.46 16.06
N LEU A 102 15.12 -0.86 15.96
CA LEU A 102 14.64 -0.18 14.75
C LEU A 102 14.94 1.32 14.73
N GLY A 103 15.54 1.88 15.79
CA GLY A 103 15.78 3.32 15.92
C GLY A 103 14.48 4.14 15.96
N LEU A 104 13.41 3.60 16.53
CA LEU A 104 12.10 4.24 16.62
C LEU A 104 11.95 5.03 17.93
N GLY A 105 11.07 6.03 17.91
CA GLY A 105 10.71 6.77 19.12
C GLY A 105 9.94 5.89 20.12
N ARG A 106 10.03 6.24 21.41
CA ARG A 106 9.31 5.56 22.50
C ARG A 106 7.82 5.41 22.22
N ASN A 107 7.26 4.24 22.55
CA ASN A 107 5.85 3.87 22.37
C ASN A 107 5.37 3.75 20.91
N THR A 108 6.27 3.79 19.92
CA THR A 108 5.91 3.57 18.52
C THR A 108 5.35 2.16 18.32
N VAL A 109 6.06 1.13 18.82
CA VAL A 109 5.63 -0.28 18.70
C VAL A 109 4.40 -0.52 19.56
N VAL A 110 4.30 0.11 20.74
CA VAL A 110 3.09 0.07 21.58
C VAL A 110 1.86 0.53 20.80
N ARG A 111 1.95 1.69 20.12
CA ARG A 111 0.85 2.24 19.31
C ARG A 111 0.53 1.34 18.11
N TRP A 112 1.53 0.69 17.52
CA TRP A 112 1.32 -0.27 16.43
C TRP A 112 0.58 -1.52 16.90
N GLU A 113 1.01 -2.13 18.00
CA GLU A 113 0.41 -3.35 18.55
C GLU A 113 -0.98 -3.12 19.16
N ASN A 114 -1.28 -1.89 19.56
CA ASN A 114 -2.62 -1.49 19.99
C ASN A 114 -3.51 -0.98 18.84
N GLY A 115 -2.96 -0.89 17.61
CA GLY A 115 -3.70 -0.42 16.44
C GLY A 115 -4.01 1.09 16.42
N GLN A 116 -3.40 1.87 17.31
CA GLN A 116 -3.56 3.33 17.37
C GLN A 116 -2.88 4.03 16.18
N VAL A 117 -1.74 3.49 15.73
CA VAL A 117 -1.00 3.98 14.56
C VAL A 117 -0.60 2.78 13.73
N ARG A 118 -0.62 2.91 12.40
CA ARG A 118 -0.13 1.86 11.51
C ARG A 118 1.32 2.12 11.10
N PRO A 119 2.18 1.10 11.02
CA PRO A 119 3.51 1.26 10.45
C PRO A 119 3.42 1.71 8.98
N ASN A 120 4.36 2.55 8.55
CA ASN A 120 4.53 2.88 7.14
C ASN A 120 5.11 1.68 6.37
N MET A 121 5.15 1.75 5.03
CA MET A 121 5.63 0.62 4.23
C MET A 121 7.10 0.26 4.48
N ALA A 122 7.96 1.23 4.79
CA ALA A 122 9.37 0.96 5.10
C ALA A 122 9.51 0.13 6.40
N ALA A 123 8.80 0.52 7.46
CA ALA A 123 8.76 -0.23 8.72
C ALA A 123 8.17 -1.64 8.53
N ASN A 124 7.11 -1.78 7.72
CA ASN A 124 6.56 -3.11 7.38
C ASN A 124 7.60 -4.01 6.72
N THR A 125 8.32 -3.49 5.72
CA THR A 125 9.37 -4.22 5.03
C THR A 125 10.48 -4.62 5.99
N LEU A 126 10.92 -3.72 6.87
CA LEU A 126 12.00 -4.00 7.82
C LEU A 126 11.58 -5.03 8.88
N LEU A 127 10.36 -4.96 9.40
CA LEU A 127 9.81 -5.98 10.29
C LEU A 127 9.81 -7.37 9.63
N ARG A 128 9.31 -7.46 8.39
CA ARG A 128 9.30 -8.72 7.62
C ARG A 128 10.72 -9.23 7.36
N LEU A 129 11.67 -8.34 7.05
CA LEU A 129 13.07 -8.68 6.85
C LEU A 129 13.66 -9.28 8.13
N LEU A 130 13.44 -8.65 9.29
CA LEU A 130 13.94 -9.19 10.57
C LEU A 130 13.37 -10.58 10.88
N ALA A 131 12.12 -10.84 10.50
CA ALA A 131 11.48 -12.13 10.72
C ALA A 131 11.98 -13.26 9.81
N THR A 132 12.64 -12.92 8.71
CA THR A 132 13.05 -13.86 7.65
C THR A 132 14.56 -13.98 7.49
N GLU A 133 15.32 -12.95 7.85
CA GLU A 133 16.77 -12.87 7.68
C GLU A 133 17.48 -12.56 9.01
N PRO A 134 17.99 -13.58 9.73
CA PRO A 134 18.71 -13.37 10.99
C PRO A 134 19.94 -12.46 10.88
N ALA A 135 20.59 -12.38 9.72
CA ALA A 135 21.73 -11.48 9.51
C ALA A 135 21.32 -10.00 9.59
N ALA A 136 20.08 -9.65 9.21
CA ALA A 136 19.58 -8.29 9.29
C ALA A 136 19.50 -7.80 10.75
N ARG A 137 19.07 -8.67 11.68
CA ARG A 137 19.04 -8.36 13.11
C ARG A 137 20.44 -8.07 13.64
N LYS A 138 21.41 -8.96 13.39
CA LYS A 138 22.80 -8.80 13.84
C LYS A 138 23.42 -7.51 13.30
N TRP A 139 23.09 -7.14 12.06
CA TRP A 139 23.57 -5.90 11.46
C TRP A 139 23.00 -4.68 12.18
N LEU A 140 21.69 -4.65 12.46
CA LEU A 140 21.05 -3.55 13.20
C LEU A 140 21.58 -3.42 14.63
N GLU A 141 21.79 -4.54 15.33
CA GLU A 141 22.35 -4.56 16.69
C GLU A 141 23.74 -3.89 16.71
N LYS A 142 24.58 -4.21 15.72
CA LYS A 142 25.89 -3.58 15.55
C LYS A 142 25.78 -2.09 15.19
N TRP A 143 24.85 -1.73 14.31
CA TRP A 143 24.69 -0.36 13.80
C TRP A 143 24.20 0.61 14.88
N HIS A 144 23.18 0.22 15.64
CA HIS A 144 22.63 1.03 16.73
C HIS A 144 23.43 0.91 18.03
N GLY A 145 24.43 0.03 18.07
CA GLY A 145 25.26 -0.17 19.26
C GLY A 145 24.43 -0.71 20.44
N THR A 146 23.43 -1.54 20.16
CA THR A 146 22.60 -2.18 21.19
C THR A 146 23.39 -3.32 21.83
N GLY A 147 24.49 -2.95 22.49
CA GLY A 147 25.12 -3.77 23.50
C GLY A 147 24.14 -3.85 24.66
N SER A 148 23.55 -5.04 24.83
CA SER A 148 22.94 -5.54 26.06
C SER A 148 23.40 -4.76 27.30
N ALA A 149 22.58 -3.81 27.73
CA ALA A 149 22.67 -3.20 29.04
C ALA A 149 21.27 -3.17 29.62
N HIS A 150 20.69 -4.33 29.92
CA HIS A 150 19.68 -4.53 30.97
C HIS A 150 19.58 -6.02 31.35
N ALA A 151 20.60 -6.49 32.05
CA ALA A 151 20.40 -7.43 33.15
C ALA A 151 20.40 -6.60 34.44
N ALA A 152 19.24 -6.45 35.06
CA ALA A 152 19.06 -6.03 36.44
C ALA A 152 17.88 -6.83 37.02
#